data_AF-A0A3D4EKJ4-F1
#
_entry.id   AF-A0A3D4EKJ4-F1
#
_cell.length_a   1.000
_cell.length_b   1.000
_cell.length_c   1.000
_cell.angle_alpha   90.00
_cell.angle_beta   90.00
_cell.angle_gamma   90.00
#
_symmetry.space_group_name_H-M   'P 1'
#
loop_
_entity.id
_entity.type
_entity.pdbx_description
1 polymer ?
#
loop_
_entity_poly.entity_id
_entity_poly.type
_entity_poly.pdbx_seq_one_letter_code
_entity_poly.pdbx_strand_id
1 'polypeptide(L)'
;MEPLLYLFKATAILSLFYLLYTLLLKHETFFKTNRHYLVLGILASFITPLLILKRTIYKPMPAMDFDLLASANYTTTVLEEAAPAFTFWELAFAIYLLGVLIMLGSFILKLSKVVFFLRNAKKTSAGGHQFIQINGLDAPFSFFNTIVIDARAHDLEELEMILLHEQAHAKQYHSLDV
;
A
#
# COMPACT_ATOMS: atom_id res chain seq x y z
N MET A 1 -4.99 -8.52 -20.04
CA MET A 1 -3.55 -8.19 -20.19
C MET A 1 -3.20 -6.86 -19.53
N GLU A 2 -3.94 -5.78 -19.80
CA GLU A 2 -3.67 -4.43 -19.28
C GLU A 2 -3.53 -4.29 -17.74
N PRO A 3 -4.42 -4.86 -16.89
CA PRO A 3 -4.33 -4.59 -15.45
C PRO A 3 -3.14 -5.28 -14.78
N LEU A 4 -2.84 -6.53 -15.14
CA LEU A 4 -1.68 -7.25 -14.59
C LEU A 4 -0.36 -6.61 -15.02
N LEU A 5 -0.26 -6.16 -16.28
CA LEU A 5 0.91 -5.43 -16.77
C LEU A 5 1.07 -4.08 -16.04
N TYR A 6 -0.04 -3.39 -15.76
CA TYR A 6 -0.03 -2.17 -14.96
C TYR A 6 0.46 -2.44 -13.53
N LEU A 7 -0.07 -3.45 -12.84
CA LEU A 7 0.37 -3.84 -11.50
C LEU A 7 1.87 -4.19 -11.47
N PHE A 8 2.35 -4.90 -12.49
CA PHE A 8 3.76 -5.25 -12.61
C PHE A 8 4.64 -3.99 -12.74
N LYS A 9 4.29 -3.05 -13.63
CA LYS A 9 5.00 -1.77 -13.78
C LYS A 9 5.01 -0.98 -12.48
N ALA A 10 3.85 -0.87 -11.82
CA ALA A 10 3.75 -0.17 -10.54
C ALA A 10 4.64 -0.82 -9.48
N THR A 11 4.60 -2.15 -9.36
CA THR A 11 5.41 -2.91 -8.40
C THR A 11 6.90 -2.73 -8.68
N ALA A 12 7.33 -2.80 -9.94
CA ALA A 12 8.73 -2.60 -10.32
C ALA A 12 9.25 -1.20 -9.94
N ILE A 13 8.45 -0.16 -10.18
CA ILE A 13 8.80 1.22 -9.79
C ILE A 13 8.85 1.34 -8.26
N LEU A 14 7.87 0.79 -7.55
CA LEU A 14 7.85 0.80 -6.08
C LEU A 14 9.07 0.09 -5.49
N SER A 15 9.43 -1.08 -6.04
CA SER A 15 10.62 -1.83 -5.64
C SER A 15 11.90 -1.02 -5.89
N LEU A 16 12.00 -0.28 -6.98
CA LEU A 16 13.13 0.60 -7.26
C LEU A 16 13.26 1.71 -6.20
N PHE A 17 12.18 2.41 -5.89
CA PHE A 17 12.18 3.42 -4.81
C PHE A 17 12.56 2.81 -3.46
N TYR A 18 12.03 1.63 -3.14
CA TYR A 18 12.37 0.94 -1.90
C TYR A 18 13.84 0.52 -1.82
N LEU A 19 14.41 0.07 -2.94
CA LEU A 19 15.82 -0.30 -3.02
C LEU A 19 16.71 0.92 -2.81
N LEU A 20 16.40 2.04 -3.48
CA LEU A 20 17.10 3.31 -3.28
C LEU A 20 16.98 3.81 -1.84
N TYR A 21 15.79 3.71 -1.23
CA TYR A 21 15.62 4.00 0.19
C TYR A 21 16.55 3.16 1.06
N THR A 22 16.61 1.86 0.81
CA THR A 22 17.40 0.92 1.63
C THR A 22 18.90 1.17 1.51
N LEU A 23 19.40 1.45 0.31
CA LEU A 23 20.82 1.68 0.08
C LEU A 23 21.30 3.06 0.53
N LEU A 24 20.49 4.10 0.36
CA LEU A 24 20.93 5.48 0.51
C LEU A 24 20.33 6.20 1.73
N LEU A 25 19.05 5.98 2.04
CA LEU A 25 18.31 6.84 2.98
C LEU A 25 18.07 6.17 4.34
N LYS A 26 18.04 4.84 4.41
CA LYS A 26 17.69 4.11 5.64
C LYS A 26 18.56 4.47 6.85
N HIS A 27 19.83 4.81 6.61
CA HIS A 27 20.80 5.13 7.67
C HIS A 27 20.91 6.63 7.98
N GLU A 28 20.14 7.48 7.29
CA GLU A 28 20.14 8.92 7.51
C GLU A 28 19.28 9.29 8.74
N THR A 29 19.75 10.26 9.54
CA THR A 29 19.06 10.71 10.77
C THR A 29 17.84 11.61 10.49
N PHE A 30 17.61 11.95 9.22
CA PHE A 30 16.51 12.83 8.79
C PHE A 30 15.21 12.06 8.51
N PHE A 31 14.53 11.62 9.58
CA PHE A 31 13.28 10.86 9.50
C PHE A 31 12.17 11.52 8.64
N LYS A 32 12.07 12.86 8.67
CA LYS A 32 11.07 13.59 7.87
C LYS A 32 11.31 13.42 6.36
N THR A 33 12.56 13.56 5.92
CA THR A 33 12.94 13.41 4.52
C THR A 33 12.71 11.98 4.05
N ASN A 34 13.10 11.01 4.86
CA ASN A 34 12.88 9.59 4.61
C ASN A 34 11.38 9.28 4.41
N ARG A 35 10.52 9.84 5.25
CA ARG A 35 9.07 9.71 5.12
C ARG A 35 8.54 10.32 3.82
N HIS A 36 8.94 11.56 3.49
CA HIS A 36 8.50 12.20 2.25
C HIS A 36 8.95 11.42 1.01
N TYR A 37 10.18 10.90 1.00
CA TYR A 37 10.69 10.07 -0.07
C TYR A 37 9.84 8.82 -0.31
N LEU A 38 9.50 8.08 0.76
CA LEU A 38 8.68 6.88 0.67
C LEU A 38 7.26 7.18 0.16
N VAL A 39 6.62 8.23 0.68
CA VAL A 39 5.28 8.64 0.24
C VAL A 39 5.29 9.05 -1.23
N LEU A 40 6.28 9.83 -1.66
CA LEU A 40 6.42 10.21 -3.07
C LEU A 40 6.69 8.99 -3.96
N GLY A 41 7.49 8.02 -3.50
CA GLY A 41 7.75 6.77 -4.21
C GLY A 41 6.47 5.95 -4.44
N ILE A 42 5.62 5.85 -3.41
CA ILE A 42 4.31 5.18 -3.51
C ILE A 42 3.45 5.91 -4.56
N LEU A 43 3.28 7.22 -4.45
CA LEU A 43 2.48 8.00 -5.41
C LEU A 43 3.03 7.88 -6.83
N ALA A 44 4.35 7.98 -7.00
CA ALA A 44 5.01 7.84 -8.29
C ALA A 44 4.80 6.44 -8.90
N SER A 45 4.79 5.38 -8.10
CA SER A 45 4.54 4.02 -8.60
C SER A 45 3.14 3.83 -9.20
N PHE A 46 2.14 4.56 -8.72
CA PHE A 46 0.79 4.53 -9.27
C PHE A 46 0.63 5.51 -10.45
N ILE A 47 1.20 6.71 -10.34
CA ILE A 47 1.03 7.76 -11.36
C ILE A 47 1.84 7.44 -12.62
N THR A 48 3.06 6.95 -12.48
CA THR A 48 3.99 6.79 -13.62
C THR A 48 3.46 5.80 -14.67
N PRO A 49 2.94 4.61 -14.31
CA PRO A 49 2.37 3.70 -15.31
C PRO A 49 1.08 4.21 -15.94
N LEU A 50 0.40 5.18 -15.31
CA LEU A 50 -0.79 5.87 -15.85
C LEU A 50 -0.42 6.85 -16.97
N LEU A 51 0.81 7.36 -16.99
CA LEU A 51 1.33 8.21 -18.05
C LEU A 51 1.60 7.35 -19.29
N ILE A 52 0.58 7.15 -20.11
CA ILE A 52 0.69 6.42 -21.38
C ILE A 52 1.53 7.26 -22.35
N LEU A 53 2.84 7.01 -22.39
CA LEU A 53 3.71 7.52 -23.44
C LEU A 53 3.38 6.76 -24.74
N LYS A 54 2.38 7.25 -25.49
CA LYS A 54 2.00 6.67 -26.77
C LYS A 54 3.14 6.87 -27.76
N ARG A 55 3.92 5.82 -28.03
CA ARG A 55 4.85 5.79 -29.15
C ARG A 55 4.04 5.55 -30.42
N THR A 56 3.81 6.61 -31.20
CA THR A 56 3.21 6.49 -32.54
C THR A 56 4.22 5.78 -33.44
N ILE A 57 3.97 4.51 -33.73
CA ILE A 57 4.74 3.76 -34.72
C ILE A 57 3.98 3.92 -36.05
N TYR A 58 4.56 4.66 -36.99
CA TYR A 58 4.07 4.68 -38.36
C TYR A 58 4.35 3.30 -38.99
N LYS A 59 3.30 2.47 -39.09
CA LYS A 59 3.36 1.28 -39.93
C LYS A 59 3.11 1.72 -41.38
N PRO A 60 3.97 1.38 -42.35
CA PRO A 60 3.65 1.60 -43.75
C PRO A 60 2.38 0.83 -44.10
N MET A 61 1.46 1.50 -44.79
CA MET A 61 0.25 0.87 -45.31
C MET A 61 0.68 -0.25 -46.27
N PRO A 62 0.17 -1.49 -46.13
CA PRO A 62 0.43 -2.54 -47.10
C PRO A 62 -0.01 -2.04 -48.49
N ALA A 63 0.84 -2.20 -49.50
CA ALA A 63 0.42 -1.96 -50.88
C ALA A 63 -0.75 -2.91 -51.16
N MET A 64 -1.91 -2.34 -51.50
CA MET A 64 -3.09 -3.10 -51.87
C MET A 64 -2.82 -3.68 -53.27
N ASP A 65 -2.59 -4.99 -53.34
CA ASP A 65 -2.41 -5.70 -54.59
C ASP A 65 -3.79 -5.91 -55.24
N PHE A 66 -4.13 -5.04 -56.20
CA PHE A 66 -5.43 -5.05 -56.86
C PHE A 66 -5.62 -6.27 -57.78
N ASP A 67 -4.56 -7.00 -58.11
CA ASP A 67 -4.63 -8.19 -58.98
C ASP A 67 -5.27 -9.41 -58.27
N LEU A 68 -5.23 -9.43 -56.93
CA LEU A 68 -5.87 -10.46 -56.11
C LEU A 68 -7.36 -10.18 -55.84
N LEU A 69 -7.83 -8.95 -56.08
CA LEU A 69 -9.23 -8.54 -55.88
C LEU A 69 -10.12 -8.88 -57.09
N ALA A 70 -9.53 -9.01 -58.28
CA ALA A 70 -10.25 -9.34 -59.52
C ALA A 70 -10.56 -10.84 -59.68
N SER A 71 -9.84 -11.71 -58.95
CA SER A 71 -9.94 -13.17 -59.08
C SER A 71 -10.59 -13.86 -57.87
N ALA A 72 -10.96 -13.10 -56.83
CA ALA A 72 -11.40 -13.68 -55.59
C ALA A 72 -12.84 -13.27 -55.24
N ASN A 73 -13.77 -14.21 -55.47
CA ASN A 73 -15.01 -14.27 -54.71
C ASN A 73 -14.68 -14.62 -53.25
N TYR A 74 -14.19 -13.65 -52.49
CA TYR A 74 -14.05 -13.79 -51.05
C TYR A 74 -15.44 -13.73 -50.43
N THR A 75 -16.06 -14.89 -50.21
CA THR A 75 -17.04 -15.02 -49.14
C THR A 75 -16.26 -14.89 -47.84
N THR A 76 -16.22 -13.69 -47.27
CA THR A 76 -15.74 -13.47 -45.91
C THR A 76 -16.72 -14.13 -44.96
N THR A 77 -16.57 -15.45 -44.75
CA THR A 77 -17.03 -16.07 -43.52
C THR A 77 -16.18 -15.48 -42.42
N VAL A 78 -16.68 -14.40 -41.82
CA VAL A 78 -16.22 -13.96 -40.49
C VAL A 78 -16.61 -15.10 -39.57
N LEU A 79 -15.70 -16.05 -39.39
CA LEU A 79 -15.75 -16.91 -38.22
C LEU A 79 -15.55 -15.95 -37.05
N GLU A 80 -16.63 -15.61 -36.35
CA GLU A 80 -16.49 -15.16 -34.97
C GLU A 80 -15.77 -16.31 -34.25
N GLU A 81 -14.44 -16.19 -34.11
CA GLU A 81 -13.73 -16.97 -33.11
C GLU A 81 -14.43 -16.66 -31.79
N ALA A 82 -15.18 -17.63 -31.28
CA ALA A 82 -15.74 -17.59 -29.95
C ALA A 82 -14.56 -17.41 -29.00
N ALA A 83 -14.33 -16.17 -28.58
CA ALA A 83 -13.28 -15.85 -27.63
C ALA A 83 -13.51 -16.76 -26.41
N PRO A 84 -12.47 -17.49 -25.93
CA PRO A 84 -12.64 -18.32 -24.76
C PRO A 84 -13.15 -17.42 -23.63
N ALA A 85 -14.33 -17.75 -23.10
CA ALA A 85 -15.02 -16.96 -22.09
C ALA A 85 -14.24 -16.85 -20.75
N PHE A 86 -13.19 -17.66 -20.60
CA PHE A 86 -12.32 -17.65 -19.44
C PHE A 86 -10.87 -17.85 -19.86
N THR A 87 -10.03 -16.85 -19.61
CA THR A 87 -8.59 -16.93 -19.92
C THR A 87 -7.77 -17.19 -18.66
N PHE A 88 -6.60 -17.84 -18.81
CA PHE A 88 -5.67 -18.08 -17.69
C PHE A 88 -5.33 -16.80 -16.89
N TRP A 89 -5.27 -15.66 -17.58
CA TRP A 89 -4.99 -14.37 -16.95
C TRP A 89 -6.11 -13.86 -16.05
N GLU A 90 -7.36 -14.17 -16.37
CA GLU A 90 -8.51 -13.84 -15.50
C GLU A 90 -8.48 -14.68 -14.22
N LEU A 91 -8.12 -15.97 -14.34
CA LEU A 91 -7.92 -16.83 -13.17
C LEU A 91 -6.79 -16.31 -12.29
N ALA A 92 -5.64 -15.95 -12.87
CA ALA A 92 -4.50 -15.41 -12.13
C ALA A 92 -4.86 -14.10 -11.41
N PHE A 93 -5.58 -13.20 -12.09
CA PHE A 93 -6.07 -11.95 -11.49
C PHE A 93 -7.08 -12.21 -10.36
N ALA A 94 -7.99 -13.18 -10.54
CA ALA A 94 -8.97 -13.56 -9.51
C ALA A 94 -8.30 -14.12 -8.25
N ILE A 95 -7.30 -15.00 -8.41
CA ILE A 95 -6.52 -15.56 -7.29
C ILE A 95 -5.77 -14.44 -6.56
N TYR A 96 -5.13 -13.53 -7.31
CA TYR A 96 -4.46 -12.37 -6.73
C TYR A 96 -5.43 -11.50 -5.92
N LEU A 97 -6.59 -11.17 -6.50
CA LEU A 97 -7.61 -10.37 -5.84
C LEU A 97 -8.14 -11.04 -4.57
N LEU A 98 -8.37 -12.36 -4.61
CA LEU A 98 -8.78 -13.13 -3.44
C LEU A 98 -7.75 -13.04 -2.31
N GLY A 99 -6.46 -13.19 -2.62
CA GLY A 99 -5.38 -13.03 -1.66
C GLY A 99 -5.36 -11.63 -1.03
N VAL A 100 -5.51 -10.59 -1.85
CA VAL A 100 -5.60 -9.18 -1.38
C VAL A 100 -6.78 -9.01 -0.42
N LEU A 101 -7.96 -9.54 -0.76
CA LEU A 101 -9.15 -9.43 0.09
C LEU A 101 -8.97 -10.14 1.44
N ILE A 102 -8.36 -11.32 1.47
CA ILE A 102 -8.08 -12.06 2.71
C ILE A 102 -7.10 -11.29 3.60
N MET A 103 -6.01 -10.77 3.01
CA MET A 103 -5.01 -10.00 3.76
C MET A 103 -5.58 -8.68 4.27
N LEU A 104 -6.32 -7.96 3.42
CA LEU A 104 -6.98 -6.70 3.77
C LEU A 104 -8.02 -6.92 4.88
N GLY A 105 -8.86 -7.96 4.76
CA GLY A 105 -9.83 -8.32 5.79
C GLY A 105 -9.14 -8.64 7.12
N SER A 106 -8.06 -9.43 7.09
CA SER A 106 -7.28 -9.74 8.30
C SER A 106 -6.66 -8.50 8.95
N PHE A 107 -6.15 -7.56 8.14
CA PHE A 107 -5.62 -6.28 8.60
C PHE A 107 -6.72 -5.42 9.24
N ILE A 108 -7.86 -5.27 8.58
CA ILE A 108 -9.01 -4.49 9.08
C ILE A 108 -9.51 -5.07 10.41
N LEU A 109 -9.61 -6.39 10.53
CA LEU A 109 -10.05 -7.03 11.78
C LEU A 109 -9.07 -6.76 12.94
N LYS A 110 -7.75 -6.87 12.70
CA LYS A 110 -6.72 -6.57 13.71
C LYS A 110 -6.76 -5.10 14.11
N LEU A 111 -6.80 -4.20 13.14
CA LEU A 111 -6.87 -2.76 13.38
C LEU A 111 -8.16 -2.39 14.14
N SER A 112 -9.29 -2.98 13.76
CA SER A 112 -10.58 -2.75 14.44
C SER A 112 -10.55 -3.21 15.88
N LYS A 113 -9.89 -4.33 16.21
CA LYS A 113 -9.72 -4.78 17.60
C LYS A 113 -8.93 -3.76 18.43
N VAL A 114 -7.82 -3.24 17.89
CA VAL A 114 -7.00 -2.21 18.55
C VAL A 114 -7.83 -0.94 18.78
N VAL A 115 -8.50 -0.45 17.74
CA VAL A 115 -9.33 0.76 17.82
C VAL A 115 -10.51 0.59 18.79
N PHE A 116 -11.17 -0.57 18.76
CA PHE A 116 -12.27 -0.88 19.68
C PHE A 116 -11.80 -0.93 21.13
N PHE A 117 -10.67 -1.61 21.40
CA PHE A 117 -10.03 -1.65 22.71
C PHE A 117 -9.73 -0.24 23.22
N LEU A 118 -9.07 0.58 22.40
CA LEU A 118 -8.71 1.96 22.74
C LEU A 118 -9.95 2.85 22.97
N ARG A 119 -11.06 2.62 22.26
CA ARG A 119 -12.29 3.42 22.40
C ARG A 119 -13.07 3.08 23.67
N ASN A 120 -13.11 1.81 24.06
CA ASN A 120 -13.91 1.35 25.19
C ASN A 120 -13.17 1.34 26.53
N ALA A 121 -11.85 1.50 26.51
CA ALA A 121 -11.07 1.64 27.72
C ALA A 121 -11.44 2.92 28.48
N LYS A 122 -11.35 2.85 29.82
CA LYS A 122 -11.51 4.04 30.67
C LYS A 122 -10.32 4.97 30.44
N LYS A 123 -10.63 6.20 30.02
CA LYS A 123 -9.64 7.22 29.64
C LYS A 123 -9.59 8.31 30.69
N THR A 124 -8.37 8.69 31.05
CA THR A 124 -8.11 9.89 31.85
C THR A 124 -7.40 10.90 30.97
N SER A 125 -7.91 12.13 30.87
CA SER A 125 -7.26 13.19 30.10
C SER A 125 -6.32 13.99 31.00
N ALA A 126 -5.05 14.07 30.63
CA ALA A 126 -4.06 14.93 31.30
C ALA A 126 -3.09 15.50 30.26
N GLY A 127 -2.72 16.77 30.39
CA GLY A 127 -1.70 17.40 29.51
C GLY A 127 -2.00 17.36 28.00
N GLY A 128 -3.28 17.22 27.58
CA GLY A 128 -3.68 17.12 26.17
C GLY A 128 -3.65 15.72 25.56
N HIS A 129 -3.24 14.71 26.33
CA HIS A 129 -3.18 13.30 25.94
C HIS A 129 -4.20 12.45 26.71
N GLN A 130 -4.66 11.35 26.10
CA GLN A 130 -5.54 10.37 26.77
C GLN A 130 -4.71 9.24 27.36
N PHE A 131 -4.90 8.95 28.65
CA PHE A 131 -4.21 7.87 29.35
C PHE A 131 -5.15 6.71 29.65
N ILE A 132 -4.67 5.49 29.40
CA ILE A 132 -5.34 4.25 29.77
C ILE A 132 -4.40 3.47 30.70
N GLN A 133 -4.84 3.24 31.93
CA GLN A 133 -4.16 2.38 32.88
C GLN A 133 -4.65 0.94 32.71
N ILE A 134 -3.75 0.00 32.47
CA ILE A 134 -4.03 -1.44 32.45
C ILE A 134 -3.06 -2.13 33.40
N ASN A 135 -3.51 -3.18 34.09
CA ASN A 135 -2.63 -3.98 34.93
C ASN A 135 -2.11 -5.18 34.13
N GLY A 136 -0.82 -5.50 34.26
CA GLY A 136 -0.20 -6.65 33.58
C GLY A 136 0.07 -6.40 32.10
N LEU A 137 0.44 -5.16 31.75
CA LEU A 137 0.85 -4.81 30.39
C LEU A 137 2.33 -5.16 30.20
N ASP A 138 2.65 -5.94 29.16
CA ASP A 138 4.04 -6.34 28.88
C ASP A 138 4.94 -5.16 28.49
N ALA A 139 4.42 -4.19 27.74
CA ALA A 139 5.13 -2.98 27.34
C ALA A 139 4.17 -1.79 27.18
N PRO A 140 4.50 -0.60 27.72
CA PRO A 140 3.83 0.65 27.40
C PRO A 140 3.80 0.92 25.90
N PHE A 141 2.71 1.50 25.41
CA PHE A 141 2.62 1.90 24.02
C PHE A 141 1.69 3.09 23.81
N SER A 142 1.95 3.86 22.75
CA SER A 142 1.12 4.98 22.32
C SER A 142 0.47 4.70 20.96
N PHE A 143 -0.83 4.97 20.88
CA PHE A 143 -1.61 4.86 19.66
C PHE A 143 -2.40 6.16 19.41
N PHE A 144 -2.02 6.89 18.38
CA PHE A 144 -2.42 8.27 18.11
C PHE A 144 -2.22 9.16 19.33
N ASN A 145 -3.29 9.70 19.91
CA ASN A 145 -3.24 10.58 21.08
C ASN A 145 -3.51 9.83 22.40
N THR A 146 -3.46 8.50 22.38
CA THR A 146 -3.78 7.64 23.52
C THR A 146 -2.54 6.89 23.97
N ILE A 147 -2.16 7.07 25.23
CA ILE A 147 -0.99 6.46 25.88
C ILE A 147 -1.51 5.37 26.83
N VAL A 148 -1.02 4.15 26.64
CA VAL A 148 -1.42 2.97 27.38
C VAL A 148 -0.26 2.52 28.25
N ILE A 149 -0.46 2.48 29.57
CA ILE A 149 0.62 2.24 30.54
C ILE A 149 0.15 1.34 31.68
N ASP A 150 1.10 0.66 32.31
CA ASP A 150 0.95 0.08 33.64
C ASP A 150 1.76 0.87 34.67
N ALA A 151 1.20 1.97 35.19
CA ALA A 151 1.85 2.81 36.19
C ALA A 151 2.18 2.09 37.52
N ARG A 152 1.68 0.87 37.75
CA ARG A 152 1.96 0.10 38.97
C ARG A 152 3.17 -0.82 38.84
N ALA A 153 3.66 -1.01 37.62
CA ALA A 153 4.79 -1.88 37.31
C ALA A 153 6.14 -1.15 37.30
N HIS A 154 6.15 0.18 37.44
CA HIS A 154 7.34 1.02 37.27
C HIS A 154 7.56 1.96 38.47
N ASP A 155 8.83 2.26 38.76
CA ASP A 155 9.21 3.30 39.71
C ASP A 155 8.91 4.70 39.14
N LEU A 156 8.80 5.72 40.00
CA LEU A 156 8.40 7.08 39.61
C LEU A 156 9.30 7.69 38.53
N GLU A 157 10.62 7.51 38.64
CA GLU A 157 11.60 8.04 37.68
C GLU A 157 11.52 7.32 36.33
N GLU A 158 11.34 5.99 36.33
CA GLU A 158 11.14 5.21 35.11
C GLU A 158 9.83 5.55 34.43
N LEU A 159 8.76 5.73 35.22
CA LEU A 159 7.45 6.12 34.72
C LEU A 159 7.50 7.48 34.03
N GLU A 160 8.20 8.47 34.60
CA GLU A 160 8.37 9.79 33.99
C GLU A 160 9.11 9.70 32.64
N MET A 161 10.19 8.91 32.58
CA MET A 161 10.93 8.64 31.34
C MET A 161 10.06 7.97 30.27
N ILE A 162 9.29 6.94 30.65
CA ILE A 162 8.35 6.23 29.75
C ILE A 162 7.29 7.20 29.24
N LEU A 163 6.71 8.01 30.12
CA LEU A 163 5.69 8.98 29.74
C LEU A 163 6.23 10.01 28.75
N LEU A 164 7.42 10.54 28.97
CA LEU A 164 8.07 11.48 28.05
C LEU A 164 8.33 10.84 26.68
N HIS A 165 8.79 9.59 26.66
CA HIS A 165 9.00 8.83 25.43
C HIS A 165 7.68 8.62 24.65
N GLU A 166 6.66 8.09 25.32
CA GLU A 166 5.36 7.82 24.70
C GLU A 166 4.62 9.10 24.26
N GLN A 167 4.77 10.20 25.00
CA GLN A 167 4.25 11.51 24.58
C GLN A 167 4.95 12.01 23.31
N ALA A 168 6.26 11.80 23.17
CA ALA A 168 6.97 12.15 21.95
C ALA A 168 6.46 11.33 20.75
N HIS A 169 6.23 10.02 20.94
CA HIS A 169 5.63 9.14 19.93
C HIS A 169 4.23 9.59 19.51
N ALA A 170 3.36 9.90 20.48
CA ALA A 170 2.01 10.41 20.24
C ALA A 170 2.02 11.75 19.48
N LYS A 171 2.89 12.69 19.90
CA LYS A 171 3.00 14.04 19.30
C LYS A 171 3.55 14.02 17.87
N GLN A 172 4.45 13.08 17.56
CA GLN A 172 5.04 12.93 16.23
C GLN A 172 4.20 12.04 15.30
N TYR A 173 3.03 11.55 15.77
CA TYR A 173 2.13 10.68 15.02
C TYR A 173 2.80 9.41 14.47
N HIS A 174 3.72 8.83 15.24
CA HIS A 174 4.42 7.59 14.85
C HIS A 174 3.47 6.40 14.71
N SER A 175 2.26 6.46 15.27
CA SER A 175 1.23 5.44 15.04
C SER A 175 0.76 5.35 13.59
N LEU A 176 1.10 6.32 12.72
CA LEU A 176 0.89 6.24 11.27
C LEU A 176 2.00 5.45 10.55
N ASP A 177 3.14 5.24 11.21
CA ASP A 177 4.27 4.51 10.66
C ASP A 177 4.18 2.99 10.97
N VAL A 178 3.21 2.60 11.82
CA VAL A 178 2.89 1.21 12.23
C VAL A 178 1.79 0.62 11.35
#